data_AF-A0A9E3SEX1-F1
#
_entry.id   AF-A0A9E3SEX1-F1
#
_cell.length_a   1.000
_cell.length_b   1.000
_cell.length_c   1.000
_cell.angle_alpha   90.00
_cell.angle_beta   90.00
_cell.angle_gamma   90.00
#
_symmetry.space_group_name_H-M   'P 1'
#
loop_
_entity.id
_entity.type
_entity.pdbx_description
1 polymer ?
#
loop_
_entity_poly.entity_id
_entity_poly.type
_entity_poly.pdbx_seq_one_letter_code
_entity_poly.pdbx_strand_id
1 'polypeptide(L)'
;ALPADGYSFLHWKENGLIVSHDATYRFVMPAADRYLSAYLATNYVTLSLLAHPDSAGLLTGAGNYEPGSEVIISATAQAGYAFEAWLLNGAVFSDTTVFSFIMPDTSMQLVAQFTLQDFQLQLLASPDGSAELSGDGSYTYNQPVDVVATPTEAYDFLHWKAGGQIVSTNPVYSFLMPANDLLLSAHCRLKTFAVTAIPNVSNYGSVTGSGVYSYGQTATLNALPNDGYQFLYWIEDGVQLSSLPEYSFLVYADHNITAVFEVLQSCDPPQGLHAEIISATEALISWIVQGEAQEYALLWGEAGFDPQIEGNLVEGIVTTEYLITNLDYTTVYEVYLRTICTENNVSIWGEPLSFSPLWVSLNAPVETEITVFPNPIFDRLFVDIKNAVAQPPLIQLFAQNGSLTPVQFSKSNNRYVASTQDLPAGLYFLSFASGSKVYH
;
A
#
# COMPACT_ATOMS: atom_id res chain seq x y z
N ALA A 1 94.47 -38.44 -36.15
CA ALA A 1 93.19 -38.64 -35.47
C ALA A 1 92.11 -38.18 -36.43
N LEU A 2 91.12 -39.02 -36.67
CA LEU A 2 89.89 -38.65 -37.35
C LEU A 2 88.83 -38.71 -36.25
N PRO A 3 88.45 -37.58 -35.64
CA PRO A 3 87.38 -37.56 -34.66
C PRO A 3 86.10 -38.17 -35.24
N ALA A 4 85.36 -38.90 -34.41
CA ALA A 4 83.99 -39.28 -34.76
C ALA A 4 83.11 -38.01 -34.83
N ASP A 5 81.95 -38.13 -35.48
CA ASP A 5 80.96 -37.05 -35.52
C ASP A 5 80.61 -36.59 -34.09
N GLY A 6 80.46 -35.27 -33.90
CA GLY A 6 80.24 -34.67 -32.58
C GLY A 6 81.51 -34.43 -31.76
N TYR A 7 82.71 -34.74 -32.27
CA TYR A 7 83.98 -34.47 -31.58
C TYR A 7 84.94 -33.63 -32.43
N SER A 8 85.64 -32.68 -31.80
CA SER A 8 86.77 -31.96 -32.36
C SER A 8 88.07 -32.46 -31.76
N PHE A 9 89.09 -32.69 -32.60
CA PHE A 9 90.42 -33.01 -32.12
C PHE A 9 91.03 -31.78 -31.41
N LEU A 10 91.57 -31.98 -30.20
CA LEU A 10 92.26 -30.90 -29.47
C LEU A 10 93.77 -31.02 -29.62
N HIS A 11 94.35 -32.14 -29.17
CA HIS A 11 95.79 -32.35 -29.16
C HIS A 11 96.15 -33.80 -28.87
N TRP A 12 97.40 -34.15 -29.19
CA TRP A 12 98.06 -35.39 -28.76
C TRP A 12 98.82 -35.14 -27.47
N LYS A 13 98.76 -36.09 -26.52
CA LYS A 13 99.68 -36.13 -25.37
C LYS A 13 100.51 -37.40 -25.35
N GLU A 14 101.70 -37.26 -24.78
CA GLU A 14 102.57 -38.35 -24.37
C GLU A 14 103.17 -38.02 -23.00
N ASN A 15 103.18 -38.99 -22.08
CA ASN A 15 103.69 -38.81 -20.71
C ASN A 15 103.13 -37.56 -20.00
N GLY A 16 101.87 -37.22 -20.27
CA GLY A 16 101.18 -36.07 -19.69
C GLY A 16 101.46 -34.71 -20.37
N LEU A 17 102.43 -34.64 -21.29
CA LEU A 17 102.77 -33.41 -22.03
C LEU A 17 102.07 -33.37 -23.38
N ILE A 18 101.65 -32.18 -23.80
CA ILE A 18 101.10 -31.96 -25.15
C ILE A 18 102.23 -32.00 -26.16
N VAL A 19 102.11 -32.88 -27.15
CA VAL A 19 103.15 -33.11 -28.18
C VAL A 19 102.74 -32.61 -29.56
N SER A 20 101.45 -32.37 -29.82
CA SER A 20 100.96 -31.75 -31.06
C SER A 20 99.52 -31.27 -30.91
N HIS A 21 99.19 -30.14 -31.54
CA HIS A 21 97.81 -29.65 -31.70
C HIS A 21 97.21 -30.03 -33.06
N ASP A 22 98.00 -30.63 -33.96
CA ASP A 22 97.52 -31.08 -35.26
C ASP A 22 96.94 -32.49 -35.14
N ALA A 23 95.79 -32.71 -35.79
CA ALA A 23 95.17 -34.02 -35.83
C ALA A 23 96.11 -35.09 -36.40
N THR A 24 97.05 -34.70 -37.27
CA THR A 24 98.13 -35.54 -37.76
C THR A 24 99.44 -35.19 -37.05
N TYR A 25 99.99 -36.11 -36.27
CA TYR A 25 101.28 -35.96 -35.59
C TYR A 25 102.33 -36.89 -36.22
N ARG A 26 103.45 -36.34 -36.68
CA ARG A 26 104.58 -37.08 -37.28
C ARG A 26 105.78 -37.09 -36.34
N PHE A 27 106.39 -38.26 -36.18
CA PHE A 27 107.59 -38.45 -35.35
C PHE A 27 108.42 -39.64 -35.85
N VAL A 28 109.66 -39.75 -35.37
CA VAL A 28 110.54 -40.90 -35.62
C VAL A 28 110.41 -41.90 -34.47
N MET A 29 110.20 -43.19 -34.77
CA MET A 29 110.05 -44.24 -33.75
C MET A 29 111.37 -44.46 -32.98
N PRO A 30 111.37 -44.35 -31.63
CA PRO A 30 112.54 -44.65 -30.81
C PRO A 30 112.66 -46.16 -30.51
N ALA A 31 113.78 -46.58 -29.90
CA ALA A 31 114.03 -47.95 -29.44
C ALA A 31 113.29 -48.31 -28.12
N ALA A 32 112.11 -47.73 -27.91
CA ALA A 32 111.25 -47.96 -26.75
C ALA A 32 109.78 -47.71 -27.16
N ASP A 33 108.85 -48.33 -26.42
CA ASP A 33 107.41 -48.16 -26.67
C ASP A 33 106.97 -46.71 -26.38
N ARG A 34 106.09 -46.18 -27.25
CA ARG A 34 105.47 -44.87 -27.11
C ARG A 34 103.96 -45.04 -26.92
N TYR A 35 103.41 -44.28 -25.98
CA TYR A 35 101.97 -44.27 -25.70
C TYR A 35 101.42 -42.87 -25.94
N LEU A 36 100.69 -42.72 -27.05
CA LEU A 36 100.04 -41.47 -27.44
C LEU A 36 98.55 -41.54 -27.11
N SER A 37 98.03 -40.48 -26.50
CA SER A 37 96.59 -40.31 -26.27
C SER A 37 96.09 -39.11 -27.08
N ALA A 38 95.06 -39.32 -27.90
CA ALA A 38 94.32 -38.23 -28.54
C ALA A 38 93.31 -37.66 -27.55
N TYR A 39 93.34 -36.35 -27.36
CA TYR A 39 92.34 -35.63 -26.59
C TYR A 39 91.36 -34.97 -27.55
N LEU A 40 90.08 -35.21 -27.31
CA LEU A 40 88.97 -34.67 -28.10
C LEU A 40 88.09 -33.80 -27.22
N ALA A 41 87.47 -32.78 -27.81
CA ALA A 41 86.38 -32.02 -27.21
C ALA A 41 85.07 -32.42 -27.88
N THR A 42 84.01 -32.54 -27.09
CA THR A 42 82.65 -32.65 -27.61
C THR A 42 82.23 -31.33 -28.26
N ASN A 43 81.67 -31.41 -29.46
CA ASN A 43 81.01 -30.29 -30.13
C ASN A 43 79.56 -30.25 -29.67
N TYR A 44 79.20 -29.17 -28.99
CA TYR A 44 77.83 -28.92 -28.57
C TYR A 44 77.15 -27.93 -29.52
N VAL A 45 75.89 -28.19 -29.80
CA VAL A 45 74.96 -27.31 -30.51
C VAL A 45 73.83 -26.90 -29.58
N THR A 46 73.30 -25.70 -29.75
CA THR A 46 72.29 -25.14 -28.85
C THR A 46 70.89 -25.29 -29.44
N LEU A 47 69.95 -25.80 -28.65
CA LEU A 47 68.53 -25.70 -28.90
C LEU A 47 67.95 -24.56 -28.06
N SER A 48 67.47 -23.51 -28.71
CA SER A 48 66.74 -22.42 -28.08
C SER A 48 65.23 -22.56 -28.33
N LEU A 49 64.43 -22.32 -27.29
CA LEU A 49 62.98 -22.34 -27.37
C LEU A 49 62.45 -20.96 -26.98
N LEU A 50 61.53 -20.41 -27.77
CA LEU A 50 60.88 -19.13 -27.50
C LEU A 50 59.37 -19.31 -27.47
N ALA A 51 58.68 -18.70 -26.51
CA ALA A 51 57.23 -18.62 -26.51
C ALA A 51 56.81 -17.35 -27.23
N HIS A 52 55.84 -17.43 -28.13
CA HIS A 52 55.25 -16.26 -28.78
C HIS A 52 53.73 -16.27 -28.64
N PRO A 53 53.11 -15.23 -28.03
CA PRO A 53 53.77 -14.08 -27.40
C PRO A 53 54.60 -14.46 -26.16
N ASP A 54 55.50 -13.56 -25.75
CA ASP A 54 56.38 -13.79 -24.61
C ASP A 54 55.56 -14.12 -23.35
N SER A 55 55.98 -15.13 -22.59
CA SER A 55 55.30 -15.62 -21.38
C SER A 55 53.91 -16.28 -21.60
N ALA A 56 53.49 -16.51 -22.84
CA ALA A 56 52.22 -17.21 -23.12
C ALA A 56 52.23 -18.71 -22.75
N GLY A 57 53.41 -19.27 -22.46
CA GLY A 57 53.55 -20.63 -21.98
C GLY A 57 54.94 -20.95 -21.43
N LEU A 58 55.02 -22.06 -20.70
CA LEU A 58 56.24 -22.64 -20.17
C LEU A 58 56.79 -23.67 -21.16
N LEU A 59 58.07 -23.55 -21.52
CA LEU A 59 58.75 -24.44 -22.46
C LEU A 59 59.82 -25.27 -21.77
N THR A 60 59.96 -26.54 -22.16
CA THR A 60 61.05 -27.43 -21.68
C THR A 60 61.78 -28.08 -22.87
N GLY A 61 63.06 -28.43 -22.67
CA GLY A 61 63.91 -29.05 -23.69
C GLY A 61 65.01 -28.14 -24.25
N ALA A 62 65.02 -26.85 -23.94
CA ALA A 62 66.13 -25.95 -24.32
C ALA A 62 67.45 -26.38 -23.65
N GLY A 63 68.58 -26.25 -24.35
CA GLY A 63 69.87 -26.66 -23.82
C GLY A 63 70.97 -26.80 -24.86
N ASN A 64 72.14 -27.29 -24.43
CA ASN A 64 73.25 -27.65 -25.30
C ASN A 64 73.33 -29.18 -25.40
N TYR A 65 73.43 -29.69 -26.62
CA TYR A 65 73.37 -31.12 -26.91
C TYR A 65 74.46 -31.53 -27.90
N GLU A 66 74.83 -32.81 -27.88
CA GLU A 66 75.65 -33.40 -28.95
C GLU A 66 74.76 -33.63 -30.19
N PRO A 67 75.26 -33.40 -31.42
CA PRO A 67 74.54 -33.76 -32.64
C PRO A 67 74.08 -35.23 -32.60
N GLY A 68 72.83 -35.48 -32.98
CA GLY A 68 72.18 -36.80 -32.94
C GLY A 68 71.51 -37.14 -31.60
N SER A 69 71.68 -36.34 -30.56
CA SER A 69 70.97 -36.53 -29.28
C SER A 69 69.46 -36.37 -29.45
N GLU A 70 68.69 -37.22 -28.78
CA GLU A 70 67.24 -37.09 -28.68
C GLU A 70 66.85 -36.23 -27.48
N VAL A 71 65.98 -35.25 -27.72
CA VAL A 71 65.50 -34.29 -26.73
C VAL A 71 63.97 -34.32 -26.71
N ILE A 72 63.36 -34.40 -25.53
CA ILE A 72 61.91 -34.23 -25.39
C ILE A 72 61.64 -32.73 -25.22
N ILE A 73 60.84 -32.18 -26.12
CA ILE A 73 60.42 -30.78 -26.11
C ILE A 73 58.96 -30.73 -25.68
N SER A 74 58.62 -29.81 -24.76
CA SER A 74 57.22 -29.59 -24.38
C SER A 74 56.87 -28.11 -24.23
N ALA A 75 55.60 -27.79 -24.51
CA ALA A 75 54.97 -26.50 -24.28
C ALA A 75 53.74 -26.68 -23.40
N THR A 76 53.63 -25.89 -22.33
CA THR A 76 52.43 -25.79 -21.49
C THR A 76 51.91 -24.36 -21.57
N ALA A 77 50.70 -24.16 -22.06
CA ALA A 77 50.08 -22.84 -22.15
C ALA A 77 49.86 -22.25 -20.75
N GLN A 78 50.09 -20.93 -20.61
CA GLN A 78 49.68 -20.17 -19.45
C GLN A 78 48.16 -19.91 -19.50
N ALA A 79 47.53 -19.64 -18.35
CA ALA A 79 46.11 -19.32 -18.28
C ALA A 79 45.72 -18.21 -19.28
N GLY A 80 44.64 -18.44 -20.03
CA GLY A 80 44.14 -17.54 -21.07
C GLY A 80 44.75 -17.74 -22.46
N TYR A 81 45.69 -18.68 -22.61
CA TYR A 81 46.31 -19.04 -23.88
C TYR A 81 46.04 -20.49 -24.28
N ALA A 82 46.04 -20.75 -25.58
CA ALA A 82 46.07 -22.08 -26.18
C ALA A 82 47.39 -22.26 -26.95
N PHE A 83 48.00 -23.44 -26.87
CA PHE A 83 49.09 -23.80 -27.76
C PHE A 83 48.54 -24.02 -29.18
N GLU A 84 49.17 -23.42 -30.18
CA GLU A 84 48.80 -23.57 -31.58
C GLU A 84 49.78 -24.51 -32.31
N ALA A 85 51.07 -24.19 -32.30
CA ALA A 85 52.09 -24.98 -32.99
C ALA A 85 53.50 -24.62 -32.54
N TRP A 86 54.46 -25.51 -32.78
CA TRP A 86 55.88 -25.21 -32.85
C TRP A 86 56.25 -24.78 -34.25
N LEU A 87 56.98 -23.67 -34.37
CA LEU A 87 57.45 -23.12 -35.63
C LEU A 87 58.98 -23.26 -35.73
N LEU A 88 59.46 -23.65 -36.91
CA LEU A 88 60.87 -23.61 -37.29
C LEU A 88 60.99 -22.68 -38.51
N ASN A 89 61.78 -21.62 -38.38
CA ASN A 89 61.94 -20.61 -39.44
C ASN A 89 60.59 -20.06 -39.97
N GLY A 90 59.60 -19.94 -39.09
CA GLY A 90 58.25 -19.44 -39.40
C GLY A 90 57.29 -20.46 -40.02
N ALA A 91 57.73 -21.69 -40.30
CA ALA A 91 56.86 -22.76 -40.78
C ALA A 91 56.45 -23.69 -39.64
N VAL A 92 55.21 -24.22 -39.68
CA VAL A 92 54.74 -25.22 -38.72
C VAL A 92 55.65 -26.45 -38.78
N PHE A 93 56.32 -26.70 -37.66
CA PHE A 93 57.21 -27.84 -37.45
C PHE A 93 56.47 -28.98 -36.74
N SER A 94 55.64 -28.65 -35.75
CA SER A 94 54.78 -29.61 -35.05
C SER A 94 53.53 -28.92 -34.51
N ASP A 95 52.41 -29.63 -34.50
CA ASP A 95 51.12 -29.22 -33.89
C ASP A 95 50.88 -29.90 -32.53
N THR A 96 51.84 -30.67 -32.04
CA THR A 96 51.76 -31.36 -30.76
C THR A 96 52.46 -30.57 -29.66
N THR A 97 51.87 -30.55 -28.46
CA THR A 97 52.45 -29.87 -27.30
C THR A 97 53.71 -30.54 -26.79
N VAL A 98 53.92 -31.84 -27.09
CA VAL A 98 55.08 -32.63 -26.66
C VAL A 98 55.54 -33.53 -27.80
N PHE A 99 56.83 -33.51 -28.13
CA PHE A 99 57.42 -34.39 -29.13
C PHE A 99 58.92 -34.63 -28.88
N SER A 100 59.46 -35.69 -29.49
CA SER A 100 60.89 -36.01 -29.51
C SER A 100 61.59 -35.32 -30.68
N PHE A 101 62.73 -34.69 -30.43
CA PHE A 101 63.53 -33.96 -31.41
C PHE A 101 64.97 -34.47 -31.43
N ILE A 102 65.46 -34.86 -32.60
CA ILE A 102 66.87 -35.25 -32.78
C ILE A 102 67.67 -34.00 -33.16
N MET A 103 68.68 -33.63 -32.35
CA MET A 103 69.48 -32.43 -32.62
C MET A 103 70.33 -32.60 -33.90
N PRO A 104 70.24 -31.68 -34.87
CA PRO A 104 71.14 -31.67 -36.02
C PRO A 104 72.56 -31.19 -35.63
N ASP A 105 73.47 -31.14 -36.59
CA ASP A 105 74.85 -30.65 -36.42
C ASP A 105 74.96 -29.11 -36.36
N THR A 106 73.82 -28.41 -36.32
CA THR A 106 73.72 -26.96 -36.22
C THR A 106 72.77 -26.55 -35.10
N SER A 107 72.99 -25.36 -34.52
CA SER A 107 72.10 -24.82 -33.49
C SER A 107 70.71 -24.49 -34.05
N MET A 108 69.67 -24.78 -33.28
CA MET A 108 68.28 -24.67 -33.69
C MET A 108 67.51 -23.69 -32.79
N GLN A 109 66.51 -23.04 -33.36
CA GLN A 109 65.53 -22.26 -32.62
C GLN A 109 64.13 -22.70 -33.02
N LEU A 110 63.33 -23.09 -32.03
CA LEU A 110 61.91 -23.36 -32.20
C LEU A 110 61.09 -22.33 -31.44
N VAL A 111 60.00 -21.88 -32.06
CA VAL A 111 59.07 -20.93 -31.44
C VAL A 111 57.76 -21.66 -31.15
N ALA A 112 57.34 -21.75 -29.89
CA ALA A 112 56.00 -22.19 -29.53
C ALA A 112 55.03 -21.02 -29.71
N GLN A 113 54.15 -21.15 -30.68
CA GLN A 113 53.08 -20.21 -30.97
C GLN A 113 51.87 -20.48 -30.07
N PHE A 114 51.37 -19.43 -29.42
CA PHE A 114 50.18 -19.46 -28.60
C PHE A 114 49.18 -18.41 -29.08
N THR A 115 47.89 -18.71 -28.88
CA THR A 115 46.78 -17.82 -29.18
C THR A 115 45.99 -17.52 -27.92
N LEU A 116 45.40 -16.33 -27.83
CA LEU A 116 44.46 -16.01 -26.74
C LEU A 116 43.21 -16.87 -26.88
N GLN A 117 42.67 -17.32 -25.75
CA GLN A 117 41.37 -17.99 -25.70
C GLN A 117 40.24 -16.98 -25.47
N ASP A 118 39.07 -17.35 -25.99
CA ASP A 118 37.81 -16.68 -25.72
C ASP A 118 37.12 -17.31 -24.51
N PHE A 119 36.47 -16.49 -23.71
CA PHE A 119 35.67 -16.90 -22.56
C PHE A 119 34.28 -16.26 -22.62
N GLN A 120 33.28 -16.97 -22.09
CA GLN A 120 31.89 -16.50 -22.07
C GLN A 120 31.61 -15.65 -20.84
N LEU A 121 30.98 -14.50 -21.05
CA LEU A 121 30.40 -13.66 -20.02
C LEU A 121 28.87 -13.75 -20.10
N GLN A 122 28.25 -14.14 -19.00
CA GLN A 122 26.80 -14.15 -18.83
C GLN A 122 26.40 -13.13 -17.77
N LEU A 123 25.31 -12.41 -18.03
CA LEU A 123 24.72 -11.44 -17.12
C LEU A 123 23.35 -11.92 -16.66
N LEU A 124 23.05 -11.78 -15.38
CA LEU A 124 21.76 -12.13 -14.79
C LEU A 124 21.22 -11.00 -13.91
N ALA A 125 19.95 -10.63 -14.09
CA ALA A 125 19.29 -9.70 -13.19
C ALA A 125 18.78 -10.48 -11.96
N SER A 126 18.94 -9.92 -10.77
CA SER A 126 18.48 -10.55 -9.53
C SER A 126 17.71 -9.52 -8.68
N PRO A 127 16.38 -9.61 -8.60
CA PRO A 127 15.50 -10.64 -9.22
C PRO A 127 15.46 -10.62 -10.75
N ASP A 128 15.02 -11.73 -11.37
CA ASP A 128 14.84 -11.79 -12.82
C ASP A 128 13.90 -10.68 -13.30
N GLY A 129 14.29 -9.98 -14.37
CA GLY A 129 13.54 -8.84 -14.91
C GLY A 129 13.67 -7.53 -14.09
N SER A 130 14.46 -7.49 -13.02
CA SER A 130 14.64 -6.26 -12.24
C SER A 130 15.42 -5.18 -12.96
N ALA A 131 16.24 -5.55 -13.95
CA ALA A 131 17.06 -4.64 -14.75
C ALA A 131 17.25 -5.17 -16.18
N GLU A 132 17.38 -4.26 -17.12
CA GLU A 132 17.93 -4.54 -18.45
C GLU A 132 19.46 -4.53 -18.36
N LEU A 133 20.10 -5.57 -18.89
CA LEU A 133 21.54 -5.76 -18.81
C LEU A 133 22.16 -5.70 -20.21
N SER A 134 23.39 -5.18 -20.30
CA SER A 134 24.17 -5.19 -21.54
C SER A 134 25.65 -5.48 -21.28
N GLY A 135 26.30 -6.08 -22.26
CA GLY A 135 27.72 -6.45 -22.22
C GLY A 135 27.98 -7.94 -21.98
N ASP A 136 26.99 -8.82 -22.16
CA ASP A 136 27.20 -10.27 -22.23
C ASP A 136 27.77 -10.69 -23.60
N GLY A 137 28.46 -11.84 -23.63
CA GLY A 137 29.01 -12.39 -24.87
C GLY A 137 30.36 -13.09 -24.72
N SER A 138 31.03 -13.32 -25.85
CA SER A 138 32.34 -13.94 -25.94
C SER A 138 33.44 -12.88 -25.97
N TYR A 139 34.42 -12.99 -25.09
CA TYR A 139 35.52 -12.03 -24.98
C TYR A 139 36.87 -12.75 -24.94
N THR A 140 37.85 -12.22 -25.67
CA THR A 140 39.23 -12.70 -25.61
C THR A 140 39.82 -12.43 -24.22
N TYR A 141 40.70 -13.29 -23.72
CA TYR A 141 41.39 -13.07 -22.45
C TYR A 141 42.07 -11.69 -22.41
N ASN A 142 41.94 -10.98 -21.28
CA ASN A 142 42.39 -9.60 -21.06
C ASN A 142 41.72 -8.53 -21.95
N GLN A 143 40.69 -8.86 -22.72
CA GLN A 143 39.88 -7.84 -23.39
C GLN A 143 39.16 -6.98 -22.35
N PRO A 144 39.18 -5.63 -22.48
CA PRO A 144 38.34 -4.76 -21.67
C PRO A 144 36.86 -5.00 -21.96
N VAL A 145 36.07 -5.13 -20.90
CA VAL A 145 34.63 -5.34 -20.94
C VAL A 145 33.95 -4.28 -20.08
N ASP A 146 32.91 -3.67 -20.63
CA ASP A 146 31.99 -2.78 -19.92
C ASP A 146 30.62 -3.46 -19.85
N VAL A 147 30.12 -3.63 -18.63
CA VAL A 147 28.75 -4.11 -18.39
C VAL A 147 27.90 -3.01 -17.79
N VAL A 148 26.63 -2.97 -18.17
CA VAL A 148 25.66 -1.97 -17.69
C VAL A 148 24.43 -2.67 -17.16
N ALA A 149 23.97 -2.24 -15.98
CA ALA A 149 22.67 -2.58 -15.45
C ALA A 149 21.78 -1.33 -15.43
N THR A 150 20.65 -1.39 -16.12
CA THR A 150 19.62 -0.35 -16.11
C THR A 150 18.40 -0.90 -15.37
N PRO A 151 18.21 -0.58 -14.07
CA PRO A 151 17.04 -1.02 -13.32
C PRO A 151 15.74 -0.56 -13.98
N THR A 152 14.74 -1.43 -13.93
CA THR A 152 13.37 -1.06 -14.29
C THR A 152 12.79 -0.07 -13.28
N GLU A 153 11.70 0.61 -13.62
CA GLU A 153 11.12 1.67 -12.76
C GLU A 153 10.81 1.21 -11.33
N ALA A 154 10.42 -0.06 -11.16
CA ALA A 154 10.07 -0.65 -9.88
C ALA A 154 11.27 -0.95 -8.97
N TYR A 155 12.50 -0.90 -9.49
CA TYR A 155 13.69 -1.36 -8.79
C TYR A 155 14.78 -0.30 -8.67
N ASP A 156 15.60 -0.43 -7.63
CA ASP A 156 16.88 0.28 -7.49
C ASP A 156 18.04 -0.68 -7.71
N PHE A 157 19.10 -0.25 -8.40
CA PHE A 157 20.36 -0.99 -8.46
C PHE A 157 21.06 -0.98 -7.10
N LEU A 158 21.61 -2.12 -6.69
CA LEU A 158 22.46 -2.20 -5.50
C LEU A 158 23.92 -2.46 -5.84
N HIS A 159 24.20 -3.55 -6.55
CA HIS A 159 25.57 -3.97 -6.86
C HIS A 159 25.63 -5.13 -7.87
N TRP A 160 26.80 -5.30 -8.48
CA TRP A 160 27.20 -6.49 -9.23
C TRP A 160 27.85 -7.52 -8.31
N LYS A 161 27.57 -8.82 -8.53
CA LYS A 161 28.32 -9.93 -7.93
C LYS A 161 28.96 -10.84 -8.96
N ALA A 162 30.12 -11.39 -8.59
CA ALA A 162 30.79 -12.50 -9.27
C ALA A 162 31.17 -13.55 -8.22
N GLY A 163 30.83 -14.82 -8.44
CA GLY A 163 31.18 -15.90 -7.48
C GLY A 163 30.68 -15.65 -6.05
N GLY A 164 29.56 -14.94 -5.90
CA GLY A 164 28.97 -14.57 -4.60
C GLY A 164 29.58 -13.33 -3.92
N GLN A 165 30.66 -12.76 -4.46
CA GLN A 165 31.31 -11.55 -3.93
C GLN A 165 30.83 -10.31 -4.67
N ILE A 166 30.70 -9.18 -3.95
CA ILE A 166 30.38 -7.88 -4.56
C ILE A 166 31.63 -7.38 -5.29
N VAL A 167 31.50 -7.14 -6.59
CA VAL A 167 32.60 -6.65 -7.44
C VAL A 167 32.47 -5.18 -7.80
N SER A 168 31.25 -4.62 -7.77
CA SER A 168 31.00 -3.20 -8.01
C SER A 168 29.67 -2.78 -7.41
N THR A 169 29.59 -1.55 -6.89
CA THR A 169 28.33 -0.89 -6.50
C THR A 169 27.86 0.12 -7.55
N ASN A 170 28.59 0.28 -8.64
CA ASN A 170 28.20 1.13 -9.76
C ASN A 170 27.45 0.30 -10.80
N PRO A 171 26.34 0.82 -11.38
CA PRO A 171 25.58 0.11 -12.40
C PRO A 171 26.37 -0.12 -13.67
N VAL A 172 27.36 0.74 -13.95
CA VAL A 172 28.38 0.54 -14.99
C VAL A 172 29.62 -0.05 -14.32
N TYR A 173 30.09 -1.19 -14.81
CA TYR A 173 31.27 -1.88 -14.29
C TYR A 173 32.21 -2.29 -15.42
N SER A 174 33.48 -1.89 -15.30
CA SER A 174 34.54 -2.17 -16.28
C SER A 174 35.57 -3.11 -15.69
N PHE A 175 35.98 -4.13 -16.43
CA PHE A 175 37.01 -5.09 -16.03
C PHE A 175 37.70 -5.72 -17.23
N LEU A 176 38.76 -6.50 -17.01
CA LEU A 176 39.41 -7.31 -18.04
C LEU A 176 38.89 -8.75 -17.97
N MET A 177 38.53 -9.35 -19.10
CA MET A 177 38.00 -10.71 -19.11
C MET A 177 39.01 -11.71 -18.51
N PRO A 178 38.64 -12.47 -17.45
CA PRO A 178 39.53 -13.44 -16.84
C PRO A 178 39.71 -14.69 -17.72
N ALA A 179 40.64 -15.55 -17.35
CA ALA A 179 40.94 -16.81 -18.04
C ALA A 179 39.94 -17.94 -17.71
N ASN A 180 38.65 -17.60 -17.57
CA ASN A 180 37.54 -18.53 -17.33
C ASN A 180 36.21 -17.85 -17.68
N ASP A 181 35.18 -18.66 -17.95
CA ASP A 181 33.81 -18.16 -18.10
C ASP A 181 33.36 -17.45 -16.82
N LEU A 182 32.62 -16.35 -16.98
CA LEU A 182 32.21 -15.47 -15.91
C LEU A 182 30.69 -15.28 -15.91
N LEU A 183 30.08 -15.44 -14.73
CA LEU A 183 28.70 -15.05 -14.48
C LEU A 183 28.69 -13.82 -13.55
N LEU A 184 28.12 -12.72 -14.03
CA LEU A 184 27.84 -11.54 -13.21
C LEU A 184 26.35 -11.42 -12.95
N SER A 185 25.97 -11.22 -11.68
CA SER A 185 24.59 -10.93 -11.30
C SER A 185 24.42 -9.48 -10.86
N ALA A 186 23.52 -8.74 -11.53
CA ALA A 186 23.09 -7.42 -11.12
C ALA A 186 22.01 -7.55 -10.05
N HIS A 187 22.33 -7.19 -8.82
CA HIS A 187 21.39 -7.22 -7.72
C HIS A 187 20.65 -5.90 -7.61
N CYS A 188 19.32 -5.98 -7.61
CA CYS A 188 18.42 -4.87 -7.45
C CYS A 188 17.48 -5.09 -6.27
N ARG A 189 16.89 -4.00 -5.78
CA ARG A 189 15.89 -4.02 -4.72
C ARG A 189 14.59 -3.44 -5.22
N LEU A 190 13.49 -4.15 -5.00
CA LEU A 190 12.15 -3.63 -5.27
C LEU A 190 11.89 -2.41 -4.39
N LYS A 191 11.46 -1.30 -5.00
CA LYS A 191 11.13 -0.06 -4.29
C LYS A 191 9.93 -0.31 -3.37
N THR A 192 9.91 0.41 -2.26
CA THR A 192 8.82 0.40 -1.29
C THR A 192 8.48 1.83 -0.89
N PHE A 193 7.20 2.09 -0.65
CA PHE A 193 6.69 3.41 -0.29
C PHE A 193 5.76 3.32 0.91
N ALA A 194 5.72 4.39 1.70
CA ALA A 194 4.84 4.52 2.85
C ALA A 194 3.49 5.10 2.44
N VAL A 195 2.41 4.43 2.82
CA VAL A 195 1.05 4.95 2.77
C VAL A 195 0.61 5.24 4.19
N THR A 196 0.42 6.52 4.51
CA THR A 196 -0.08 6.98 5.81
C THR A 196 -1.49 7.50 5.62
N ALA A 197 -2.42 7.05 6.45
CA ALA A 197 -3.80 7.51 6.43
C ALA A 197 -4.30 7.78 7.85
N ILE A 198 -4.88 8.96 8.07
CA ILE A 198 -5.37 9.39 9.38
C ILE A 198 -6.76 10.04 9.27
N PRO A 199 -7.59 9.98 10.31
CA PRO A 199 -8.81 10.79 10.35
C PRO A 199 -8.47 12.29 10.45
N ASN A 200 -9.28 13.15 9.85
CA ASN A 200 -9.18 14.61 9.98
C ASN A 200 -9.29 15.07 11.44
N VAL A 201 -10.09 14.36 12.24
CA VAL A 201 -10.19 14.53 13.70
C VAL A 201 -10.13 13.14 14.34
N SER A 202 -9.18 12.94 15.26
CA SER A 202 -8.86 11.61 15.85
C SER A 202 -10.05 10.90 16.50
N ASN A 203 -11.06 11.63 16.95
CA ASN A 203 -12.21 11.08 17.66
C ASN A 203 -13.43 10.84 16.75
N TYR A 204 -13.40 11.25 15.48
CA TYR A 204 -14.57 11.14 14.59
C TYR A 204 -14.65 9.78 13.89
N GLY A 205 -13.53 9.07 13.82
CA GLY A 205 -13.48 7.74 13.23
C GLY A 205 -12.08 7.16 13.32
N SER A 206 -11.93 5.95 12.78
CA SER A 206 -10.66 5.25 12.66
C SER A 206 -10.37 4.91 11.21
N VAL A 207 -9.08 4.75 10.91
CA VAL A 207 -8.58 4.38 9.59
C VAL A 207 -7.70 3.14 9.73
N THR A 208 -7.84 2.19 8.80
CA THR A 208 -6.95 1.04 8.65
C THR A 208 -6.40 0.97 7.22
N GLY A 209 -5.32 0.20 7.03
CA GLY A 209 -4.68 0.04 5.71
C GLY A 209 -3.47 0.95 5.47
N SER A 210 -2.99 1.69 6.47
CA SER A 210 -1.67 2.33 6.40
C SER A 210 -0.55 1.28 6.52
N GLY A 211 0.61 1.58 5.92
CA GLY A 211 1.76 0.68 5.96
C GLY A 211 2.81 0.99 4.91
N VAL A 212 3.77 0.09 4.76
CA VAL A 212 4.77 0.14 3.69
C VAL A 212 4.39 -0.87 2.62
N TYR A 213 4.30 -0.41 1.39
CA TYR A 213 3.85 -1.16 0.22
C TYR A 213 4.97 -1.23 -0.81
N SER A 214 5.11 -2.36 -1.50
CA SER A 214 6.01 -2.47 -2.64
C SER A 214 5.49 -1.65 -3.84
N TYR A 215 6.37 -1.21 -4.72
CA TYR A 215 6.00 -0.53 -5.97
C TYR A 215 4.95 -1.34 -6.74
N GLY A 216 3.86 -0.71 -7.12
CA GLY A 216 2.74 -1.33 -7.83
C GLY A 216 1.87 -2.26 -6.98
N GLN A 217 2.12 -2.38 -5.67
CA GLN A 217 1.23 -3.12 -4.77
C GLN A 217 -0.06 -2.31 -4.54
N THR A 218 -1.19 -2.99 -4.41
CA THR A 218 -2.45 -2.35 -4.02
C THR A 218 -2.47 -2.09 -2.51
N ALA A 219 -2.73 -0.84 -2.13
CA ALA A 219 -3.13 -0.46 -0.78
C ALA A 219 -4.66 -0.33 -0.73
N THR A 220 -5.28 -0.81 0.36
CA THR A 220 -6.72 -0.71 0.60
C THR A 220 -6.93 -0.03 1.94
N LEU A 221 -7.42 1.19 1.90
CA LEU A 221 -7.77 1.98 3.07
C LEU A 221 -9.23 1.77 3.42
N ASN A 222 -9.52 1.69 4.73
CA ASN A 222 -10.87 1.60 5.25
C ASN A 222 -11.09 2.65 6.32
N ALA A 223 -12.17 3.42 6.18
CA ALA A 223 -12.63 4.40 7.15
C ALA A 223 -13.84 3.85 7.90
N LEU A 224 -13.77 3.84 9.23
CA LEU A 224 -14.87 3.46 10.12
C LEU A 224 -15.24 4.67 10.99
N PRO A 225 -16.41 5.31 10.76
CA PRO A 225 -16.89 6.38 11.63
C PRO A 225 -17.15 5.88 13.06
N ASN A 226 -16.88 6.73 14.05
CA ASN A 226 -17.36 6.50 15.41
C ASN A 226 -18.84 6.91 15.52
N ASP A 227 -19.52 6.48 16.58
CA ASP A 227 -20.91 6.86 16.85
C ASP A 227 -21.08 8.39 16.86
N GLY A 228 -22.13 8.87 16.18
CA GLY A 228 -22.40 10.30 16.03
C GLY A 228 -21.57 10.99 14.94
N TYR A 229 -20.87 10.24 14.09
CA TYR A 229 -20.11 10.76 12.95
C TYR A 229 -20.40 9.98 11.67
N GLN A 230 -20.13 10.61 10.52
CA GLN A 230 -20.17 9.96 9.21
C GLN A 230 -18.90 10.24 8.41
N PHE A 231 -18.51 9.26 7.59
CA PHE A 231 -17.43 9.41 6.63
C PHE A 231 -17.95 10.14 5.39
N LEU A 232 -17.16 11.06 4.85
CA LEU A 232 -17.48 11.78 3.63
C LEU A 232 -16.61 11.34 2.45
N TYR A 233 -15.30 11.48 2.60
CA TYR A 233 -14.34 11.19 1.53
C TYR A 233 -12.90 11.08 2.03
N TRP A 234 -12.06 10.48 1.20
CA TRP A 234 -10.60 10.50 1.30
C TRP A 234 -10.04 11.70 0.54
N ILE A 235 -9.02 12.36 1.09
CA ILE A 235 -8.35 13.51 0.48
C ILE A 235 -6.83 13.42 0.63
N GLU A 236 -6.09 13.86 -0.39
CA GLU A 236 -4.63 14.02 -0.37
C GLU A 236 -4.28 15.33 -1.10
N ASP A 237 -3.41 16.15 -0.50
CA ASP A 237 -2.97 17.44 -1.05
C ASP A 237 -4.11 18.36 -1.53
N GLY A 238 -5.25 18.32 -0.84
CA GLY A 238 -6.45 19.11 -1.16
C GLY A 238 -7.32 18.55 -2.29
N VAL A 239 -6.98 17.39 -2.85
CA VAL A 239 -7.72 16.72 -3.92
C VAL A 239 -8.48 15.52 -3.34
N GLN A 240 -9.80 15.51 -3.56
CA GLN A 240 -10.65 14.38 -3.16
C GLN A 240 -10.33 13.15 -4.00
N LEU A 241 -10.04 12.03 -3.34
CA LEU A 241 -9.65 10.77 -3.97
C LEU A 241 -10.84 9.82 -4.18
N SER A 242 -11.70 9.68 -3.17
CA SER A 242 -12.85 8.77 -3.18
C SER A 242 -13.88 9.19 -2.14
N SER A 243 -15.16 9.02 -2.43
CA SER A 243 -16.28 9.16 -1.47
C SER A 243 -16.73 7.82 -0.87
N LEU A 244 -16.08 6.72 -1.23
CA LEU A 244 -16.35 5.41 -0.63
C LEU A 244 -15.45 5.20 0.60
N PRO A 245 -15.99 4.63 1.70
CA PRO A 245 -15.22 4.39 2.92
C PRO A 245 -14.11 3.35 2.72
N GLU A 246 -14.27 2.44 1.76
CA GLU A 246 -13.20 1.58 1.24
C GLU A 246 -12.59 2.23 -0.01
N TYR A 247 -11.27 2.41 -0.01
CA TYR A 247 -10.54 2.99 -1.12
C TYR A 247 -9.28 2.18 -1.44
N SER A 248 -9.21 1.63 -2.66
CA SER A 248 -8.07 0.84 -3.13
C SER A 248 -7.36 1.51 -4.30
N PHE A 249 -6.03 1.53 -4.26
CA PHE A 249 -5.19 2.11 -5.31
C PHE A 249 -3.82 1.43 -5.39
N LEU A 250 -3.12 1.60 -6.51
CA LEU A 250 -1.75 1.10 -6.71
C LEU A 250 -0.74 2.12 -6.18
N VAL A 251 0.27 1.65 -5.45
CA VAL A 251 1.26 2.51 -4.79
C VAL A 251 2.52 2.67 -5.66
N TYR A 252 2.80 3.89 -6.10
CA TYR A 252 4.00 4.23 -6.88
C TYR A 252 4.90 5.29 -6.23
N ALA A 253 4.43 5.91 -5.15
CA ALA A 253 5.12 6.91 -4.36
C ALA A 253 4.60 6.87 -2.92
N ASP A 254 5.21 7.67 -2.03
CA ASP A 254 4.68 7.85 -0.68
C ASP A 254 3.36 8.63 -0.73
N HIS A 255 2.42 8.25 0.14
CA HIS A 255 1.09 8.87 0.24
C HIS A 255 0.78 9.31 1.67
N ASN A 256 0.14 10.47 1.81
CA ASN A 256 -0.33 11.03 3.08
C ASN A 256 -1.80 11.44 2.94
N ILE A 257 -2.68 10.48 3.21
CA ILE A 257 -4.11 10.57 2.96
C ILE A 257 -4.84 10.92 4.26
N THR A 258 -5.89 11.73 4.16
CA THR A 258 -6.79 12.04 5.28
C THR A 258 -8.19 11.48 5.00
N ALA A 259 -8.76 10.73 5.95
CA ALA A 259 -10.19 10.41 5.96
C ALA A 259 -10.94 11.60 6.56
N VAL A 260 -11.87 12.18 5.80
CA VAL A 260 -12.69 13.29 6.26
C VAL A 260 -14.00 12.74 6.82
N PHE A 261 -14.18 12.96 8.12
CA PHE A 261 -15.43 12.72 8.83
C PHE A 261 -16.07 14.04 9.24
N GLU A 262 -17.38 14.01 9.44
CA GLU A 262 -18.14 15.08 10.05
C GLU A 262 -19.11 14.54 11.10
N VAL A 263 -19.66 15.44 11.92
CA VAL A 263 -20.70 15.11 12.90
C VAL A 263 -21.93 14.62 12.13
N LEU A 264 -22.40 13.43 12.47
CA LEU A 264 -23.68 12.93 11.98
C LEU A 264 -24.76 13.75 12.68
N GLN A 265 -25.53 14.51 11.90
CA GLN A 265 -26.60 15.33 12.43
C GLN A 265 -27.67 14.44 13.09
N SER A 266 -27.86 14.58 14.41
CA SER A 266 -28.92 13.88 15.12
C SER A 266 -30.28 14.35 14.62
N CYS A 267 -31.17 13.40 14.33
CA CYS A 267 -32.56 13.72 14.03
C CYS A 267 -33.41 13.41 15.27
N ASP A 268 -33.67 14.45 16.05
CA ASP A 268 -34.41 14.33 17.30
C ASP A 268 -35.92 14.53 17.05
N PRO A 269 -36.79 13.77 17.75
CA PRO A 269 -38.23 13.96 17.64
C PRO A 269 -38.64 15.35 18.18
N PRO A 270 -39.75 15.93 17.69
CA PRO A 270 -40.20 17.23 18.17
C PRO A 270 -40.61 17.14 19.65
N GLN A 271 -40.51 18.26 20.36
CA GLN A 271 -40.90 18.36 21.76
C GLN A 271 -42.05 19.36 21.95
N GLY A 272 -42.65 19.36 23.13
CA GLY A 272 -43.72 20.30 23.47
C GLY A 272 -44.97 20.12 22.60
N LEU A 273 -45.28 18.87 22.25
CA LEU A 273 -46.52 18.56 21.55
C LEU A 273 -47.71 19.07 22.36
N HIS A 274 -48.58 19.80 21.67
CA HIS A 274 -49.75 20.46 22.25
C HIS A 274 -50.96 20.25 21.35
N ALA A 275 -52.13 20.05 21.95
CA ALA A 275 -53.40 19.97 21.25
C ALA A 275 -54.31 21.10 21.72
N GLU A 276 -54.70 21.98 20.80
CA GLU A 276 -55.75 22.97 21.00
C GLU A 276 -57.05 22.46 20.34
N ILE A 277 -58.09 22.21 21.15
CA ILE A 277 -59.39 21.80 20.61
C ILE A 277 -60.11 23.02 20.03
N ILE A 278 -60.39 22.97 18.73
CA ILE A 278 -61.03 24.07 18.00
C ILE A 278 -62.54 23.84 17.93
N SER A 279 -62.99 22.58 17.75
CA SER A 279 -64.40 22.20 17.69
C SER A 279 -64.63 20.75 18.12
N ALA A 280 -65.88 20.26 18.04
CA ALA A 280 -66.23 18.85 18.30
C ALA A 280 -65.42 17.85 17.46
N THR A 281 -65.04 18.30 16.27
CA THR A 281 -64.50 17.47 15.21
C THR A 281 -63.09 17.89 14.80
N GLU A 282 -62.51 18.90 15.46
CA GLU A 282 -61.25 19.51 15.04
C GLU A 282 -60.32 19.82 16.21
N ALA A 283 -59.06 19.43 16.08
CA ALA A 283 -57.98 19.74 17.02
C ALA A 283 -56.75 20.21 16.25
N LEU A 284 -56.17 21.34 16.66
CA LEU A 284 -54.92 21.85 16.15
C LEU A 284 -53.78 21.27 16.99
N ILE A 285 -52.92 20.47 16.37
CA ILE A 285 -51.70 19.95 17.01
C ILE A 285 -50.55 20.90 16.69
N SER A 286 -49.82 21.35 17.70
CA SER A 286 -48.61 22.18 17.54
C SER A 286 -47.43 21.60 18.31
N TRP A 287 -46.21 21.95 17.90
CA TRP A 287 -44.97 21.43 18.50
C TRP A 287 -43.83 22.43 18.40
N ILE A 288 -42.78 22.20 19.18
CA ILE A 288 -41.54 22.98 19.19
C ILE A 288 -40.51 22.27 18.30
N VAL A 289 -39.95 23.02 17.34
CA VAL A 289 -38.86 22.57 16.47
C VAL A 289 -37.65 22.18 17.29
N GLN A 290 -37.06 21.02 16.99
CA GLN A 290 -35.77 20.58 17.51
C GLN A 290 -34.80 20.39 16.34
N GLY A 291 -33.54 20.82 16.50
CA GLY A 291 -32.51 20.66 15.47
C GLY A 291 -32.84 21.32 14.12
N GLU A 292 -32.35 20.73 13.03
CA GLU A 292 -32.63 21.17 11.65
C GLU A 292 -33.73 20.32 11.01
N ALA A 293 -34.96 20.46 11.49
CA ALA A 293 -36.12 19.80 10.90
C ALA A 293 -36.42 20.36 9.49
N GLN A 294 -36.55 19.47 8.49
CA GLN A 294 -37.01 19.85 7.15
C GLN A 294 -38.50 19.60 6.99
N GLU A 295 -38.98 18.44 7.45
CA GLU A 295 -40.37 18.03 7.41
C GLU A 295 -40.74 17.27 8.69
N TYR A 296 -42.04 17.05 8.90
CA TYR A 296 -42.57 16.20 9.97
C TYR A 296 -43.54 15.17 9.41
N ALA A 297 -43.62 14.04 10.10
CA ALA A 297 -44.71 13.09 9.94
C ALA A 297 -45.52 13.02 11.24
N LEU A 298 -46.84 13.12 11.09
CA LEU A 298 -47.82 13.06 12.17
C LEU A 298 -48.68 11.81 11.97
N LEU A 299 -48.76 10.98 13.00
CA LEU A 299 -49.59 9.79 13.03
C LEU A 299 -50.61 9.91 14.15
N TRP A 300 -51.90 9.77 13.83
CA TRP A 300 -52.97 9.94 14.82
C TRP A 300 -54.06 8.88 14.71
N GLY A 301 -54.64 8.48 15.84
CA GLY A 301 -55.65 7.42 15.90
C GLY A 301 -56.35 7.40 17.26
N GLU A 302 -57.33 6.51 17.42
CA GLU A 302 -57.97 6.28 18.72
C GLU A 302 -56.92 5.81 19.74
N ALA A 303 -56.98 6.30 20.97
CA ALA A 303 -55.96 6.03 21.99
C ALA A 303 -55.79 4.52 22.20
N GLY A 304 -54.53 4.08 22.23
CA GLY A 304 -54.16 2.67 22.30
C GLY A 304 -53.97 1.97 20.95
N PHE A 305 -54.02 2.70 19.83
CA PHE A 305 -53.65 2.17 18.51
C PHE A 305 -52.15 1.82 18.42
N ASP A 306 -51.79 0.85 17.57
CA ASP A 306 -50.38 0.49 17.34
C ASP A 306 -49.75 1.42 16.28
N PRO A 307 -48.81 2.32 16.64
CA PRO A 307 -48.21 3.26 15.70
C PRO A 307 -47.35 2.62 14.61
N GLN A 308 -47.10 1.31 14.66
CA GLN A 308 -46.37 0.60 13.59
C GLN A 308 -47.28 0.18 12.42
N ILE A 309 -48.57 -0.04 12.65
CA ILE A 309 -49.48 -0.66 11.68
C ILE A 309 -50.87 -0.01 11.60
N GLU A 310 -51.22 0.83 12.56
CA GLU A 310 -52.52 1.52 12.65
C GLU A 310 -52.34 3.04 12.65
N GLY A 311 -53.47 3.77 12.64
CA GLY A 311 -53.51 5.22 12.64
C GLY A 311 -53.55 5.87 11.25
N ASN A 312 -53.79 7.16 11.24
CA ASN A 312 -53.83 8.01 10.05
C ASN A 312 -52.50 8.75 9.93
N LEU A 313 -51.68 8.34 8.96
CA LEU A 313 -50.37 8.93 8.71
C LEU A 313 -50.50 10.15 7.79
N VAL A 314 -49.84 11.24 8.20
CA VAL A 314 -49.68 12.47 7.42
C VAL A 314 -48.19 12.78 7.35
N GLU A 315 -47.63 12.89 6.14
CA GLU A 315 -46.20 13.20 5.92
C GLU A 315 -46.04 14.50 5.13
N GLY A 316 -44.82 15.04 5.10
CA GLY A 316 -44.50 16.26 4.36
C GLY A 316 -44.98 17.55 5.03
N ILE A 317 -45.17 17.54 6.35
CA ILE A 317 -45.59 18.74 7.08
C ILE A 317 -44.38 19.66 7.25
N VAL A 318 -44.45 20.88 6.69
CA VAL A 318 -43.37 21.90 6.76
C VAL A 318 -43.67 23.05 7.73
N THR A 319 -44.78 22.97 8.44
CA THR A 319 -45.22 23.91 9.48
C THR A 319 -44.93 23.33 10.88
N THR A 320 -45.14 24.14 11.93
CA THR A 320 -45.06 23.68 13.34
C THR A 320 -46.43 23.37 13.94
N GLU A 321 -47.44 23.22 13.08
CA GLU A 321 -48.81 22.92 13.45
C GLU A 321 -49.54 22.15 12.35
N TYR A 322 -50.51 21.33 12.74
CA TYR A 322 -51.37 20.55 11.85
C TYR A 322 -52.79 20.43 12.41
N LEU A 323 -53.80 20.72 11.59
CA LEU A 323 -55.20 20.63 11.96
C LEU A 323 -55.75 19.23 11.64
N ILE A 324 -56.07 18.46 12.68
CA ILE A 324 -56.82 17.21 12.55
C ILE A 324 -58.31 17.54 12.47
N THR A 325 -59.02 16.91 11.54
CA THR A 325 -60.46 17.09 11.29
C THR A 325 -61.20 15.75 11.36
N ASN A 326 -62.54 15.78 11.37
CA ASN A 326 -63.41 14.60 11.43
C ASN A 326 -63.21 13.74 12.69
N LEU A 327 -62.89 14.37 13.81
CA LEU A 327 -62.79 13.69 15.10
C LEU A 327 -64.18 13.33 15.65
N ASP A 328 -64.28 12.19 16.33
CA ASP A 328 -65.43 11.85 17.16
C ASP A 328 -65.24 12.47 18.56
N TYR A 329 -66.21 13.29 18.98
CA TYR A 329 -66.15 13.99 20.25
C TYR A 329 -66.20 13.07 21.47
N THR A 330 -66.56 11.80 21.32
CA THR A 330 -66.59 10.82 22.43
C THR A 330 -65.30 10.01 22.56
N THR A 331 -64.38 10.17 21.60
CA THR A 331 -63.18 9.35 21.51
C THR A 331 -61.97 10.07 22.12
N VAL A 332 -61.10 9.31 22.77
CA VAL A 332 -59.76 9.77 23.15
C VAL A 332 -58.83 9.39 22.02
N TYR A 333 -58.02 10.34 21.56
CA TYR A 333 -57.06 10.16 20.48
C TYR A 333 -55.63 10.25 21.01
N GLU A 334 -54.71 9.61 20.31
CA GLU A 334 -53.27 9.75 20.50
C GLU A 334 -52.63 10.30 19.22
N VAL A 335 -51.61 11.14 19.38
CA VAL A 335 -50.79 11.67 18.29
C VAL A 335 -49.33 11.34 18.55
N TYR A 336 -48.68 10.78 17.55
CA TYR A 336 -47.24 10.60 17.47
C TYR A 336 -46.70 11.54 16.42
N LEU A 337 -45.53 12.14 16.69
CA LEU A 337 -44.87 13.04 15.78
C LEU A 337 -43.40 12.63 15.66
N ARG A 338 -42.87 12.65 14.43
CA ARG A 338 -41.44 12.44 14.17
C ARG A 338 -40.91 13.51 13.23
N THR A 339 -39.64 13.84 13.37
CA THR A 339 -38.91 14.76 12.50
C THR A 339 -38.35 13.99 11.31
N ILE A 340 -38.43 14.58 10.13
CA ILE A 340 -37.74 14.13 8.91
C ILE A 340 -36.65 15.17 8.64
N CYS A 341 -35.41 14.83 8.93
CA CYS A 341 -34.26 15.72 8.76
C CYS A 341 -33.69 15.62 7.34
N THR A 342 -33.67 14.41 6.77
CA THR A 342 -33.47 14.16 5.33
C THR A 342 -34.27 12.91 4.90
N GLU A 343 -34.33 12.61 3.61
CA GLU A 343 -34.99 11.39 3.09
C GLU A 343 -34.51 10.09 3.75
N ASN A 344 -33.24 10.04 4.19
CA ASN A 344 -32.63 8.87 4.83
C ASN A 344 -32.34 9.05 6.33
N ASN A 345 -32.70 10.19 6.93
CA ASN A 345 -32.48 10.48 8.34
C ASN A 345 -33.77 11.01 8.97
N VAL A 346 -34.52 10.12 9.62
CA VAL A 346 -35.76 10.43 10.32
C VAL A 346 -35.61 10.08 11.80
N SER A 347 -36.24 10.86 12.67
CA SER A 347 -36.24 10.57 14.10
C SER A 347 -37.11 9.33 14.39
N ILE A 348 -36.91 8.75 15.57
CA ILE A 348 -37.93 7.90 16.18
C ILE A 348 -39.24 8.68 16.35
N TRP A 349 -40.37 7.98 16.51
CA TRP A 349 -41.60 8.61 16.99
C TRP A 349 -41.36 9.18 18.39
N GLY A 350 -41.78 10.42 18.62
CA GLY A 350 -41.77 11.05 19.94
C GLY A 350 -42.80 10.43 20.89
N GLU A 351 -42.79 10.90 22.14
CA GLU A 351 -43.79 10.50 23.13
C GLU A 351 -45.21 10.85 22.67
N PRO A 352 -46.21 9.98 22.90
CA PRO A 352 -47.58 10.22 22.45
C PRO A 352 -48.22 11.39 23.20
N LEU A 353 -48.95 12.22 22.46
CA LEU A 353 -49.89 13.20 23.02
C LEU A 353 -51.30 12.62 23.00
N SER A 354 -51.85 12.32 24.18
CA SER A 354 -53.27 11.96 24.32
C SER A 354 -54.14 13.20 24.46
N PHE A 355 -55.22 13.27 23.69
CA PHE A 355 -56.21 14.35 23.78
C PHE A 355 -57.62 13.80 23.54
N SER A 356 -58.65 14.48 24.04
CA SER A 356 -60.04 14.14 23.73
C SER A 356 -60.82 15.39 23.38
N PRO A 357 -61.57 15.41 22.26
CA PRO A 357 -62.52 16.47 21.97
C PRO A 357 -63.76 16.40 22.89
N LEU A 358 -63.82 15.43 23.81
CA LEU A 358 -64.93 15.24 24.76
C LEU A 358 -65.19 16.50 25.56
N TRP A 359 -66.39 17.02 25.35
CA TRP A 359 -66.98 18.02 26.20
C TRP A 359 -67.47 17.35 27.47
N VAL A 360 -67.00 17.81 28.63
CA VAL A 360 -67.64 17.44 29.89
C VAL A 360 -69.01 18.12 29.91
N SER A 361 -70.08 17.35 29.77
CA SER A 361 -71.43 17.80 30.04
C SER A 361 -71.67 17.73 31.55
N LEU A 362 -71.86 18.89 32.18
CA LEU A 362 -72.38 18.95 33.54
C LEU A 362 -73.87 18.58 33.49
N ASN A 363 -74.31 17.67 34.36
CA ASN A 363 -75.72 17.31 34.53
C ASN A 363 -76.54 18.52 35.00
N ALA A 364 -76.89 19.40 34.07
CA ALA A 364 -77.84 20.49 34.24
C ALA A 364 -79.25 20.02 33.85
N PRO A 365 -80.33 20.57 34.44
CA PRO A 365 -81.69 20.22 34.06
C PRO A 365 -81.92 20.47 32.57
N VAL A 366 -82.82 19.67 31.97
CA VAL A 366 -83.14 19.43 30.54
C VAL A 366 -83.24 20.67 29.62
N GLU A 367 -83.16 21.90 30.11
CA GLU A 367 -83.25 23.14 29.34
C GLU A 367 -81.92 23.89 29.17
N THR A 368 -80.81 23.49 29.82
CA THR A 368 -79.50 24.18 29.69
C THR A 368 -78.38 23.18 29.46
N GLU A 369 -77.63 23.34 28.37
CA GLU A 369 -76.49 22.47 28.02
C GLU A 369 -75.20 23.28 28.26
N ILE A 370 -74.37 22.82 29.19
CA ILE A 370 -73.07 23.43 29.51
C ILE A 370 -71.99 22.49 28.99
N THR A 371 -71.07 23.04 28.22
CA THR A 371 -69.94 22.31 27.63
C THR A 371 -68.65 22.98 28.05
N VAL A 372 -67.73 22.18 28.57
CA VAL A 372 -66.41 22.63 29.04
C VAL A 372 -65.34 21.96 28.17
N PHE A 373 -64.48 22.76 27.55
CA PHE A 373 -63.40 22.29 26.68
C PHE A 373 -62.26 23.32 26.61
N PRO A 374 -61.04 22.94 26.21
CA PRO A 374 -60.55 21.56 26.03
C PRO A 374 -60.44 20.81 27.37
N ASN A 375 -60.21 19.50 27.34
CA ASN A 375 -59.78 18.73 28.51
C ASN A 375 -58.78 17.64 28.04
N PRO A 376 -57.48 17.71 28.41
CA PRO A 376 -56.83 18.66 29.33
C PRO A 376 -56.77 20.12 28.85
N ILE A 377 -56.62 21.07 29.78
CA ILE A 377 -56.55 22.53 29.51
C ILE A 377 -55.12 23.02 29.71
N PHE A 378 -54.63 23.88 28.82
CA PHE A 378 -53.31 24.51 28.94
C PHE A 378 -53.43 26.04 29.08
N ASP A 379 -53.88 26.71 28.01
CA ASP A 379 -53.84 28.17 27.95
C ASP A 379 -55.19 28.83 28.17
N ARG A 380 -56.25 28.24 27.62
CA ARG A 380 -57.59 28.79 27.67
C ARG A 380 -58.62 27.72 27.94
N LEU A 381 -59.50 28.04 28.87
CA LEU A 381 -60.70 27.28 29.18
C LEU A 381 -61.90 27.93 28.52
N PHE A 382 -62.62 27.16 27.71
CA PHE A 382 -63.89 27.54 27.10
C PHE A 382 -65.04 26.86 27.83
N VAL A 383 -66.05 27.67 28.18
CA VAL A 383 -67.32 27.20 28.71
C VAL A 383 -68.44 27.73 27.82
N ASP A 384 -69.00 26.86 26.99
CA ASP A 384 -70.12 27.18 26.12
C ASP A 384 -71.44 26.81 26.80
N ILE A 385 -72.40 27.74 26.78
CA ILE A 385 -73.72 27.56 27.40
C ILE A 385 -74.79 27.73 26.32
N LYS A 386 -75.46 26.63 25.95
CA LYS A 386 -76.62 26.70 25.05
C LYS A 386 -77.90 26.93 25.84
N ASN A 387 -78.76 27.76 25.26
CA ASN A 387 -80.00 28.33 25.80
C ASN A 387 -79.80 29.44 26.85
N ALA A 388 -80.62 30.49 26.72
CA ALA A 388 -80.47 31.72 27.49
C ALA A 388 -80.80 31.49 28.97
N VAL A 389 -79.81 31.67 29.83
CA VAL A 389 -80.00 31.72 31.28
C VAL A 389 -80.42 33.14 31.66
N ALA A 390 -81.47 33.29 32.50
CA ALA A 390 -82.10 34.58 32.82
C ALA A 390 -81.20 35.59 33.56
N GLN A 391 -80.00 35.18 33.98
CA GLN A 391 -78.96 35.98 34.63
C GLN A 391 -77.58 35.50 34.17
N PRO A 392 -76.54 36.36 34.13
CA PRO A 392 -75.19 35.89 33.88
C PRO A 392 -74.78 34.89 34.96
N PRO A 393 -74.39 33.66 34.60
CA PRO A 393 -73.94 32.67 35.56
C PRO A 393 -72.59 33.07 36.16
N LEU A 394 -72.39 32.67 37.42
CA LEU A 394 -71.10 32.71 38.07
C LEU A 394 -70.35 31.42 37.74
N ILE A 395 -69.23 31.54 37.04
CA ILE A 395 -68.34 30.43 36.70
C ILE A 395 -67.09 30.55 37.58
N GLN A 396 -66.75 29.48 38.30
CA GLN A 396 -65.64 29.44 39.24
C GLN A 396 -64.83 28.17 39.02
N LEU A 397 -63.51 28.28 39.10
CA LEU A 397 -62.60 27.16 38.97
C LEU A 397 -61.94 26.89 40.34
N PHE A 398 -61.94 25.64 40.78
CA PHE A 398 -61.41 25.20 42.07
C PHE A 398 -60.24 24.24 41.85
N ALA A 399 -59.14 24.41 42.58
CA ALA A 399 -58.05 23.44 42.60
C ALA A 399 -58.49 22.16 43.34
N GLN A 400 -57.74 21.05 43.17
CA GLN A 400 -58.04 19.77 43.81
C GLN A 400 -58.23 19.84 45.34
N ASN A 401 -57.57 20.79 46.00
CA ASN A 401 -57.69 21.03 47.43
C ASN A 401 -58.95 21.84 47.84
N GLY A 402 -59.84 22.16 46.89
CA GLY A 402 -61.06 22.93 47.10
C GLY A 402 -60.86 24.45 47.17
N SER A 403 -59.65 24.96 46.96
CA SER A 403 -59.40 26.41 46.94
C SER A 403 -59.88 27.05 45.64
N LEU A 404 -60.49 28.22 45.74
CA LEU A 404 -60.93 29.01 44.58
C LEU A 404 -59.71 29.57 43.85
N THR A 405 -59.63 29.33 42.55
CA THR A 405 -58.57 29.89 41.70
C THR A 405 -58.96 31.28 41.18
N PRO A 406 -58.03 32.23 41.08
CA PRO A 406 -58.32 33.61 40.69
C PRO A 406 -58.46 33.79 39.17
N VAL A 407 -59.23 32.93 38.52
CA VAL A 407 -59.44 32.96 37.07
C VAL A 407 -60.63 33.84 36.71
N GLN A 408 -60.44 34.76 35.76
CA GLN A 408 -61.51 35.63 35.26
C GLN A 408 -62.07 35.10 33.94
N PHE A 409 -63.39 34.95 33.87
CA PHE A 409 -64.09 34.58 32.65
C PHE A 409 -64.57 35.82 31.91
N SER A 410 -64.19 35.95 30.65
CA SER A 410 -64.73 36.94 29.71
C SER A 410 -65.82 36.29 28.86
N LYS A 411 -66.91 37.01 28.58
CA LYS A 411 -68.03 36.50 27.78
C LYS A 411 -67.94 37.03 26.34
N SER A 412 -68.08 36.12 25.37
CA SER A 412 -68.30 36.44 23.95
C SER A 412 -69.46 35.57 23.43
N ASN A 413 -70.61 36.18 23.12
CA ASN A 413 -71.85 35.48 22.77
C ASN A 413 -72.27 34.45 23.84
N ASN A 414 -72.39 33.17 23.47
CA ASN A 414 -72.74 32.07 24.38
C ASN A 414 -71.49 31.37 24.98
N ARG A 415 -70.30 31.92 24.73
CA ARG A 415 -69.01 31.38 25.15
C ARG A 415 -68.39 32.20 26.27
N TYR A 416 -67.90 31.52 27.30
CA TYR A 416 -67.09 32.09 28.36
C TYR A 416 -65.66 31.61 28.19
N VAL A 417 -64.70 32.52 28.25
CA VAL A 417 -63.28 32.24 28.01
C VAL A 417 -62.47 32.72 29.20
N ALA A 418 -61.63 31.83 29.71
CA ALA A 418 -60.69 32.11 30.81
C ALA A 418 -59.27 31.75 30.39
N SER A 419 -58.28 32.55 30.77
CA SER A 419 -56.87 32.17 30.67
C SER A 419 -56.49 31.24 31.83
N THR A 420 -55.78 30.17 31.53
CA THR A 420 -55.25 29.19 32.49
C THR A 420 -53.73 29.11 32.48
N GLN A 421 -53.04 29.93 31.66
CA GLN A 421 -51.58 29.93 31.50
C GLN A 421 -50.80 30.06 32.82
N ASP A 422 -51.36 30.79 33.79
CA ASP A 422 -50.72 31.03 35.09
C ASP A 422 -51.09 29.98 36.16
N LEU A 423 -51.87 28.96 35.81
CA LEU A 423 -52.28 27.91 36.73
C LEU A 423 -51.24 26.78 36.77
N PRO A 424 -50.87 26.26 37.96
CA PRO A 424 -50.08 25.04 38.07
C PRO A 424 -50.75 23.85 37.36
N ALA A 425 -49.95 22.92 36.84
CA ALA A 425 -50.50 21.67 36.32
C ALA A 425 -51.20 20.87 37.44
N GLY A 426 -52.42 20.40 37.18
CA GLY A 426 -53.19 19.66 38.17
C GLY A 426 -54.64 19.43 37.78
N LEU A 427 -55.37 18.72 38.65
CA LEU A 427 -56.81 18.53 38.51
C LEU A 427 -57.57 19.74 39.06
N TYR A 428 -58.47 20.29 38.25
CA TYR A 428 -59.35 21.39 38.61
C TYR A 428 -60.82 21.01 38.44
N PHE A 429 -61.68 21.59 39.28
CA PHE A 429 -63.13 21.40 39.26
C PHE A 429 -63.80 22.71 38.87
N LEU A 430 -64.74 22.66 37.94
CA LEU A 430 -65.48 23.84 37.49
C LEU A 430 -66.84 23.88 38.17
N SER A 431 -67.09 24.91 38.97
CA SER A 431 -68.43 25.21 39.45
C SER A 431 -69.14 26.19 38.53
N PHE A 432 -70.41 25.90 38.31
CA PHE A 432 -71.34 26.78 37.63
C PHE A 432 -72.49 27.12 38.58
N ALA A 433 -72.80 28.40 38.77
CA ALA A 433 -73.96 28.82 39.55
C ALA A 433 -74.87 29.77 38.76
N SER A 434 -76.17 29.49 38.76
CA SER A 434 -77.19 30.37 38.19
C SER A 434 -78.41 30.45 39.12
N GLY A 435 -78.72 31.67 39.57
CA GLY A 435 -79.74 31.88 40.61
C GLY A 435 -79.37 31.18 41.91
N SER A 436 -80.25 30.33 42.42
CA SER A 436 -80.04 29.54 43.65
C SER A 436 -79.46 28.13 43.42
N LYS A 437 -79.14 27.76 42.18
CA LYS A 437 -78.62 26.43 41.84
C LYS A 437 -77.12 26.49 41.56
N VAL A 438 -76.38 25.58 42.17
CA VAL A 438 -74.94 25.37 41.96
C VAL A 438 -74.73 23.97 41.39
N TYR A 439 -73.87 23.89 40.39
CA TYR A 439 -73.47 22.68 39.68
C TYR A 439 -71.95 22.57 39.80
N HIS A 440 -71.44 21.34 39.95
CA HIS A 440 -70.03 21.01 40.20
C HIS A 440 -69.55 19.97 39.20
#